data_AF-A0A349HK63-F1
#
_entry.id   AF-A0A349HK63-F1
#
_cell.length_a   1.000
_cell.length_b   1.000
_cell.length_c   1.000
_cell.angle_alpha   90.00
_cell.angle_beta   90.00
_cell.angle_gamma   90.00
#
_symmetry.space_group_name_H-M   'P 1'
#
loop_
_entity.id
_entity.type
_entity.pdbx_description
1 polymer ?
#
loop_
_entity_poly.entity_id
_entity_poly.type
_entity_poly.pdbx_seq_one_letter_code
_entity_poly.pdbx_strand_id
1 'polypeptide(L)'
;MKSYLLVACSVILGVLGQLFMKKGMLALGPLDEPNIMTAFAIVFQPWVFGGLFAYGMAMVIWVAVLGRLDLSYAYPLLSSGYVLVALGSWWMFGEQISATRWAGILV
;
A
#
# COMPACT_ATOMS: atom_id res chain seq x y z
N MET A 1 15.04 0.49 19.04
CA MET A 1 14.99 1.63 18.09
C MET A 1 15.14 1.20 16.64
N LYS A 2 16.21 0.48 16.25
CA LYS A 2 16.41 0.06 14.85
C LYS A 2 15.26 -0.78 14.26
N SER A 3 14.62 -1.64 15.06
CA SER A 3 13.48 -2.45 14.60
C SER A 3 12.22 -1.63 14.28
N TYR A 4 11.91 -0.59 15.07
CA TYR A 4 10.75 0.28 14.81
C TYR A 4 10.93 1.15 13.56
N LEU A 5 12.17 1.55 13.26
CA LEU A 5 12.48 2.25 12.00
C LEU A 5 12.23 1.36 10.78
N LEU A 6 12.53 0.05 10.89
CA LEU A 6 12.23 -0.92 9.83
C LEU A 6 10.72 -1.07 9.64
N VAL A 7 9.93 -1.09 10.72
CA VAL A 7 8.47 -1.09 10.64
C VAL A 7 7.96 0.17 9.92
N ALA A 8 8.42 1.35 10.32
CA ALA A 8 7.99 2.59 9.68
C ALA A 8 8.36 2.61 8.19
N CYS A 9 9.55 2.15 7.83
CA CYS A 9 9.99 2.02 6.45
C CYS A 9 9.11 1.04 5.65
N SER A 10 8.80 -0.15 6.21
CA SER A 10 7.93 -1.12 5.54
C SER A 10 6.53 -0.57 5.34
N VAL A 11 5.99 0.14 6.34
CA VAL A 11 4.66 0.77 6.24
C VAL A 11 4.63 1.83 5.14
N ILE A 12 5.61 2.75 5.13
CA ILE A 12 5.67 3.80 4.10
C ILE A 12 5.80 3.21 2.69
N LEU A 13 6.68 2.22 2.51
CA LEU A 13 6.82 1.53 1.23
C LEU A 13 5.53 0.79 0.82
N GLY A 14 4.84 0.17 1.78
CA GLY A 14 3.56 -0.49 1.55
C GLY A 14 2.47 0.49 1.10
N VAL A 15 2.37 1.64 1.79
CA VAL A 15 1.44 2.74 1.45
C VAL A 15 1.75 3.27 0.04
N LEU A 16 3.01 3.62 -0.24
CA LEU A 16 3.42 4.08 -1.56
C LEU A 16 3.14 3.05 -2.65
N GLY A 17 3.38 1.78 -2.35
CA GLY A 17 3.07 0.65 -3.23
C GLY A 17 1.60 0.64 -3.63
N GLN A 18 0.69 0.69 -2.65
CA GLN A 18 -0.76 0.70 -2.90
C GLN A 18 -1.21 1.94 -3.68
N LEU A 19 -0.72 3.13 -3.32
CA LEU A 19 -1.07 4.37 -4.01
C LEU A 19 -0.58 4.35 -5.47
N PHE A 20 0.63 3.86 -5.73
CA PHE A 20 1.16 3.78 -7.09
C PHE A 20 0.41 2.75 -7.95
N MET A 21 0.09 1.58 -7.38
CA MET A 21 -0.78 0.61 -8.06
C MET A 21 -2.13 1.22 -8.41
N LYS A 22 -2.78 1.92 -7.47
CA LYS A 22 -4.05 2.60 -7.70
C LYS A 22 -3.92 3.63 -8.82
N LYS A 23 -2.88 4.47 -8.80
CA LYS A 23 -2.59 5.45 -9.85
C LYS A 23 -2.41 4.79 -11.22
N GLY A 24 -1.69 3.67 -11.26
CA GLY A 24 -1.47 2.91 -12.49
C GLY A 24 -2.76 2.31 -13.06
N MET A 25 -3.60 1.74 -12.21
CA MET A 25 -4.92 1.23 -12.61
C MET A 25 -5.85 2.34 -13.10
N LEU A 26 -5.84 3.52 -12.46
CA LEU A 26 -6.60 4.68 -12.94
C LEU A 26 -6.12 5.14 -14.32
N ALA A 27 -4.82 5.04 -14.61
CA ALA A 27 -4.25 5.40 -15.91
C ALA A 27 -4.58 4.40 -17.02
N LEU A 28 -4.79 3.12 -16.69
CA LEU A 28 -5.22 2.10 -17.65
C LEU A 28 -6.71 2.22 -18.00
N GLY A 29 -7.52 2.76 -17.09
CA GLY A 29 -8.96 2.87 -17.27
C GLY A 29 -9.68 1.52 -17.10
N PRO A 30 -10.96 1.43 -17.52
CA PRO A 30 -11.71 0.18 -17.50
C PRO A 30 -11.02 -0.87 -18.38
N LEU A 31 -10.83 -2.07 -17.82
CA LEU A 31 -10.25 -3.19 -18.54
C LEU A 31 -11.36 -4.17 -18.91
N ASP A 32 -11.24 -4.76 -20.10
CA ASP A 32 -12.08 -5.88 -20.54
C ASP A 32 -11.81 -7.15 -19.69
N GLU A 33 -12.44 -8.27 -20.05
CA GLU A 33 -12.33 -9.52 -19.30
C GLU A 33 -10.87 -9.90 -18.96
N PRO A 34 -10.63 -10.40 -17.73
CA PRO A 34 -9.28 -10.72 -17.27
C PRO A 34 -8.69 -11.84 -18.12
N ASN A 35 -7.64 -11.50 -18.87
CA ASN A 35 -6.86 -12.43 -19.65
C ASN A 35 -5.36 -12.18 -19.44
N ILE A 36 -4.53 -13.07 -19.99
CA ILE A 36 -3.08 -12.99 -19.79
C ILE A 36 -2.49 -11.69 -20.36
N MET A 37 -2.97 -11.21 -21.51
CA MET A 37 -2.50 -9.94 -22.09
C MET A 37 -2.85 -8.75 -21.20
N THR A 38 -4.07 -8.72 -20.66
CA THR A 38 -4.51 -7.70 -19.69
C THR A 38 -3.64 -7.74 -18.43
N ALA A 39 -3.31 -8.93 -17.91
CA ALA A 39 -2.42 -9.08 -16.76
C ALA A 39 -1.00 -8.54 -17.05
N PHE A 40 -0.43 -8.85 -18.21
CA PHE A 40 0.86 -8.29 -18.63
C PHE A 40 0.78 -6.76 -18.75
N ALA A 41 -0.28 -6.22 -19.37
CA ALA A 41 -0.47 -4.78 -19.49
C ALA A 41 -0.56 -4.08 -18.12
N ILE A 42 -1.27 -4.69 -17.16
CA ILE A 42 -1.34 -4.19 -15.77
C ILE A 42 0.05 -4.19 -15.12
N VAL A 43 0.73 -5.34 -15.11
CA VAL A 43 2.00 -5.50 -14.38
C VAL A 43 3.08 -4.59 -14.93
N PHE A 44 3.17 -4.44 -16.25
CA PHE A 44 4.18 -3.60 -16.90
C PHE A 44 3.79 -2.13 -17.04
N GLN A 45 2.64 -1.73 -16.52
CA GLN A 45 2.29 -0.32 -16.40
C GLN A 45 3.26 0.36 -15.41
N PRO A 46 3.93 1.48 -15.75
CA PRO A 46 5.04 2.00 -14.94
C PRO A 46 4.74 2.29 -13.46
N TRP A 47 3.55 2.82 -13.16
CA TRP A 47 3.10 3.10 -11.80
C TRP A 47 2.73 1.80 -11.06
N VAL A 48 2.06 0.84 -11.73
CA VAL A 48 1.77 -0.47 -11.14
C VAL A 48 3.07 -1.22 -10.86
N PHE A 49 4.00 -1.26 -11.81
CA PHE A 49 5.29 -1.93 -11.66
C PHE A 49 6.11 -1.32 -10.52
N GLY A 50 6.21 0.01 -10.48
CA GLY A 50 6.87 0.72 -9.38
C GLY A 50 6.19 0.46 -8.02
N GLY A 51 4.85 0.40 -8.01
CA GLY A 51 4.07 0.06 -6.83
C GLY A 51 4.31 -1.37 -6.35
N LEU A 52 4.34 -2.35 -7.27
CA LEU A 52 4.65 -3.76 -7.00
C LEU A 52 6.06 -3.91 -6.44
N PHE A 53 7.03 -3.21 -7.01
CA PHE A 53 8.39 -3.22 -6.51
C PHE A 53 8.48 -2.65 -5.08
N ALA A 54 7.89 -1.49 -4.84
CA ALA A 54 7.86 -0.87 -3.50
C ALA A 54 7.15 -1.76 -2.47
N TYR A 55 6.01 -2.35 -2.84
CA TYR A 55 5.25 -3.26 -1.99
C TYR A 55 6.02 -4.57 -1.71
N GLY A 56 6.71 -5.10 -2.72
CA GLY A 56 7.61 -6.25 -2.56
C GLY A 56 8.76 -5.96 -1.60
N MET A 57 9.40 -4.80 -1.72
CA MET A 57 10.43 -4.36 -0.76
C MET A 57 9.86 -4.19 0.65
N ALA A 58 8.66 -3.61 0.78
CA ALA A 58 7.96 -3.50 2.06
C ALA A 58 7.79 -4.88 2.70
N MET A 59 7.38 -5.89 1.91
CA MET A 59 7.20 -7.25 2.37
C MET A 59 8.51 -7.90 2.84
N VAL A 60 9.61 -7.71 2.10
CA VAL A 60 10.94 -8.21 2.51
C VAL A 60 11.35 -7.63 3.87
N ILE A 61 11.16 -6.32 4.06
CA ILE A 61 11.44 -5.66 5.34
C ILE A 61 10.49 -6.18 6.44
N TRP A 62 9.22 -6.39 6.11
CA TRP A 62 8.21 -6.90 7.04
C TRP A 62 8.57 -8.29 7.56
N VAL A 63 9.01 -9.22 6.70
CA VAL A 63 9.51 -10.54 7.15
C VAL A 63 10.67 -10.39 8.14
N ALA A 64 11.60 -9.47 7.89
CA ALA A 64 12.70 -9.21 8.81
C ALA A 64 12.25 -8.58 10.14
N VAL A 65 11.18 -7.79 10.14
CA VAL A 65 10.54 -7.24 11.34
C VAL A 65 9.92 -8.34 12.19
N LEU A 66 9.20 -9.29 11.57
CA LEU A 66 8.53 -10.39 12.27
C LEU A 66 9.51 -11.29 13.02
N GLY A 67 10.76 -11.39 12.57
CA GLY A 67 11.81 -12.10 13.30
C GLY A 67 12.43 -11.32 14.47
N ARG A 68 12.03 -10.06 14.70
CA ARG A 68 12.67 -9.14 15.68
C ARG A 68 11.71 -8.53 16.69
N LEU A 69 10.43 -8.49 16.38
CA LEU A 69 9.38 -7.88 17.21
C LEU A 69 8.19 -8.83 17.26
N ASP A 70 7.55 -8.91 18.42
CA ASP A 70 6.26 -9.59 18.51
C ASP A 70 5.23 -8.85 17.66
N LEU A 71 4.32 -9.61 17.05
CA LEU A 71 3.28 -9.04 16.18
C LEU A 71 2.44 -7.97 16.90
N SER A 72 2.17 -8.15 18.19
CA SER A 72 1.39 -7.21 19.01
C SER A 72 2.01 -5.82 19.09
N TYR A 73 3.33 -5.69 18.95
CA TYR A 73 4.02 -4.40 18.89
C TYR A 73 4.13 -3.84 17.46
N ALA A 74 4.27 -4.72 16.46
CA ALA A 74 4.42 -4.31 15.07
C ALA A 74 3.08 -3.89 14.42
N TYR A 75 1.98 -4.55 14.76
CA TYR A 75 0.67 -4.33 14.15
C TYR A 75 0.09 -2.92 14.39
N PRO A 76 0.20 -2.30 15.58
CA PRO A 76 -0.25 -0.92 15.78
C PRO A 76 0.43 0.09 14.85
N LEU A 77 1.71 -0.14 14.53
CA LEU A 77 2.43 0.67 13.54
C LEU A 77 1.98 0.34 12.12
N LEU A 78 1.75 -0.94 11.81
CA LEU A 78 1.21 -1.37 10.53
C LEU A 78 -0.18 -0.75 10.24
N SER A 79 -1.07 -0.74 11.24
CA SER A 79 -2.43 -0.20 11.10
C SER A 79 -2.45 1.32 10.89
N SER A 80 -1.44 2.05 11.35
CA SER A 80 -1.27 3.46 10.98
C SER A 80 -1.16 3.67 9.47
N GLY A 81 -0.73 2.64 8.73
CA GLY A 81 -0.76 2.60 7.27
C GLY A 81 -2.15 2.80 6.68
N TYR A 82 -3.23 2.37 7.34
CA TYR A 82 -4.60 2.60 6.87
C TYR A 82 -4.94 4.09 6.80
N VAL A 83 -4.54 4.85 7.84
CA VAL A 83 -4.69 6.31 7.87
C VAL A 83 -3.86 6.94 6.75
N LEU A 84 -2.62 6.49 6.56
CA LEU A 84 -1.74 7.03 5.52
C LEU A 84 -2.25 6.74 4.10
N VAL A 85 -2.79 5.56 3.85
CA VAL A 85 -3.44 5.22 2.56
C VAL A 85 -4.66 6.10 2.35
N ALA A 86 -5.53 6.26 3.36
CA ALA A 86 -6.69 7.13 3.26
C ALA A 86 -6.30 8.59 2.96
N LEU A 87 -5.36 9.16 3.69
CA LEU A 87 -4.86 10.51 3.44
C LEU A 87 -4.21 10.63 2.06
N GLY A 88 -3.42 9.63 1.66
CA GLY A 88 -2.79 9.55 0.35
C GLY A 88 -3.80 9.48 -0.78
N SER A 89 -4.88 8.69 -0.62
CA SER A 89 -5.96 8.57 -1.60
C SER A 89 -6.75 9.87 -1.73
N TRP A 90 -7.04 10.54 -0.62
CA TRP A 90 -7.66 11.86 -0.63
C TRP A 90 -6.76 12.88 -1.35
N TRP A 91 -5.47 12.92 -1.03
CA TRP A 91 -4.53 13.89 -1.60
C TRP A 91 -4.21 13.63 -3.08
N MET A 92 -3.95 12.38 -3.47
CA MET A 92 -3.52 12.02 -4.84
C MET A 92 -4.67 11.82 -5.82
N PHE A 93 -5.82 11.32 -5.34
CA PHE A 93 -6.94 10.94 -6.20
C PHE A 93 -8.19 11.78 -5.96
N GLY A 94 -8.18 12.67 -4.96
CA GLY A 94 -9.35 13.47 -4.60
C GLY A 94 -10.49 12.62 -4.03
N GLU A 95 -10.21 11.42 -3.52
CA GLU A 95 -11.23 10.54 -2.97
C GLU A 95 -11.90 11.21 -1.75
N GLN A 96 -13.22 11.43 -1.82
CA GLN A 96 -13.99 11.88 -0.67
C GLN A 96 -14.16 10.70 0.29
N ILE A 97 -13.61 10.80 1.50
CA ILE A 97 -13.70 9.75 2.52
C ILE A 97 -14.80 10.13 3.51
N SER A 98 -15.85 9.32 3.55
CA SER A 98 -17.00 9.55 4.43
C SER A 98 -16.64 9.38 5.91
N ALA A 99 -17.41 10.00 6.80
CA ALA A 99 -17.24 9.85 8.25
C ALA A 99 -17.33 8.38 8.70
N THR A 100 -18.16 7.57 8.04
CA THR A 100 -18.25 6.12 8.29
C THR A 100 -16.96 5.36 7.94
N ARG A 101 -16.28 5.72 6.84
CA ARG A 101 -14.98 5.13 6.48
C ARG A 101 -13.88 5.58 7.43
N TRP A 102 -13.90 6.84 7.86
CA TRP A 102 -12.99 7.31 8.92
C TRP A 102 -13.20 6.58 10.23
N ALA A 103 -14.45 6.38 10.66
CA ALA A 103 -14.76 5.60 11.85
C ALA A 103 -14.22 4.16 11.73
N GLY A 104 -14.40 3.51 10.58
CA GLY A 104 -13.86 2.17 10.34
C GLY A 104 -12.33 2.07 10.32
N ILE A 105 -11.62 3.17 10.02
CA ILE A 105 -10.14 3.21 10.06
C ILE A 105 -9.62 3.37 11.50
N LEU A 106 -10.39 4.02 12.37
CA LEU A 106 -9.98 4.37 13.74
C LEU A 106 -10.37 3.34 14.80
N VAL A 107 -11.17 2.33 14.43
CA VAL A 107 -11.62 1.22 15.30
C VAL A 107 -10.74 0.01 15.06
#